data_AF-A0A2E7QVJ3-F1
#
_entry.id   AF-A0A2E7QVJ3-F1
#
_cell.length_a   1.000
_cell.length_b   1.000
_cell.length_c   1.000
_cell.angle_alpha   90.00
_cell.angle_beta   90.00
_cell.angle_gamma   90.00
#
_symmetry.space_group_name_H-M   'P 1'
#
loop_
_entity.id
_entity.type
_entity.pdbx_description
1 polymer ?
#
loop_
_entity_poly.entity_id
_entity_poly.type
_entity_poly.pdbx_seq_one_letter_code
_entity_poly.pdbx_strand_id
1 'polypeptide(L)'
;MFSSDKLKRQMQLASVALVTLTLWSGSALANLKIFACEPEWGALAKEIAGSKASIYVATGPDQDAHYIRARPSLIAKIRRANLVFCTGASLE
;
A
#
# COMPACT_ATOMS: atom_id res chain seq x y z
N MET A 1 -26.00 28.05 39.48
CA MET A 1 -26.68 26.75 39.66
C MET A 1 -26.43 25.88 38.42
N PHE A 2 -25.25 25.27 38.28
CA PHE A 2 -25.00 24.31 37.21
C PHE A 2 -25.61 22.96 37.62
N SER A 3 -26.65 22.52 36.90
CA SER A 3 -27.35 21.26 37.21
C SER A 3 -26.45 20.06 36.91
N SER A 4 -26.33 19.15 37.88
CA SER A 4 -25.62 17.86 37.80
C SER A 4 -26.03 17.04 36.56
N ASP A 5 -27.27 17.21 36.09
CA ASP A 5 -27.80 16.51 34.91
C ASP A 5 -27.17 16.98 33.60
N LYS A 6 -26.78 18.26 33.50
CA LYS A 6 -26.03 18.76 32.33
C LYS A 6 -24.64 18.13 32.28
N LEU A 7 -23.99 17.95 33.43
CA LEU A 7 -22.66 17.35 33.51
C LEU A 7 -22.71 15.86 33.12
N LYS A 8 -23.68 15.09 33.65
CA LYS A 8 -23.85 13.67 33.29
C LYS A 8 -24.14 13.48 31.80
N ARG A 9 -25.00 14.31 31.20
CA ARG A 9 -25.33 14.24 29.77
C ARG A 9 -24.13 14.57 28.87
N GLN A 10 -23.31 15.56 29.25
CA GLN A 10 -22.07 15.86 28.54
C GLN A 10 -21.07 14.70 28.63
N MET A 11 -20.95 14.09 29.81
CA MET A 11 -20.07 12.93 30.03
C MET A 11 -20.53 11.70 29.22
N GLN A 12 -21.85 11.47 29.12
CA GLN A 12 -22.41 10.41 28.27
C GLN A 12 -22.17 10.66 26.78
N LEU A 13 -22.38 11.88 26.30
CA LEU A 13 -22.12 12.23 24.89
C LEU A 13 -20.64 12.08 24.54
N ALA A 14 -19.73 12.51 25.43
CA ALA A 14 -18.29 12.33 25.25
C ALA A 14 -17.90 10.84 25.23
N SER A 15 -18.51 10.01 26.08
CA SER A 15 -18.26 8.56 26.11
C SER A 15 -18.71 7.88 24.83
N VAL A 16 -19.90 8.23 24.32
CA VAL A 16 -20.42 7.70 23.05
C VAL A 16 -19.53 8.14 21.88
N ALA A 17 -19.15 9.41 21.82
CA ALA A 17 -18.27 9.93 20.78
C ALA A 17 -16.91 9.22 20.77
N LEU A 18 -16.32 9.00 21.95
CA LEU A 18 -15.05 8.29 22.09
C LEU A 18 -15.16 6.84 21.61
N VAL A 19 -16.22 6.12 21.99
CA VAL A 19 -16.46 4.74 21.54
C VAL A 19 -16.67 4.68 20.02
N THR A 20 -17.39 5.64 19.44
CA THR A 20 -17.57 5.69 17.98
C THR A 20 -16.26 5.97 17.24
N LEU A 21 -15.38 6.82 17.76
CA LEU A 21 -14.07 7.07 17.15
C LEU A 21 -13.14 5.85 17.19
N THR A 22 -13.14 5.11 18.30
CA THR A 22 -12.29 3.91 18.41
C THR A 22 -12.78 2.80 17.49
N LEU A 23 -14.10 2.64 17.34
CA LEU A 23 -14.69 1.70 16.38
C LEU A 23 -14.42 2.08 14.92
N TRP A 24 -14.24 3.36 14.60
CA TRP A 24 -13.91 3.83 13.25
C TRP A 24 -12.43 3.75 12.90
N SER A 25 -11.57 3.36 13.86
CA SER A 25 -10.13 3.26 13.64
C SER A 25 -9.83 2.10 12.68
N GLY A 26 -9.80 2.38 11.37
CA GLY A 26 -9.55 1.39 10.33
C GLY A 26 -8.17 0.74 10.48
N SER A 27 -8.08 -0.55 10.16
CA SER A 27 -6.79 -1.25 10.13
C SER A 27 -5.89 -0.62 9.07
N ALA A 28 -4.72 -0.13 9.47
CA ALA A 28 -3.68 0.26 8.54
C ALA A 28 -3.12 -1.01 7.86
N LEU A 29 -3.73 -1.40 6.74
CA LEU A 29 -3.23 -2.49 5.90
C LEU A 29 -1.97 -2.02 5.18
N ALA A 30 -0.82 -2.53 5.63
CA ALA A 30 0.44 -2.43 4.91
C ALA A 30 0.37 -3.32 3.65
N ASN A 31 -0.25 -2.82 2.59
CA ASN A 31 -0.32 -3.46 1.29
C ASN A 31 0.55 -2.68 0.29
N LEU A 32 1.86 -2.68 0.56
CA LEU A 32 2.83 -2.00 -0.29
C LEU A 32 2.86 -2.69 -1.66
N LYS A 33 2.46 -1.99 -2.72
CA LYS A 33 2.48 -2.52 -4.09
C LYS A 33 3.79 -2.15 -4.76
N ILE A 34 4.61 -3.14 -5.07
CA ILE A 34 5.89 -2.95 -5.76
C ILE A 34 5.74 -3.48 -7.18
N PHE A 35 6.13 -2.67 -8.15
CA PHE A 35 6.29 -3.06 -9.55
C PHE A 35 7.79 -3.20 -9.82
N ALA A 36 8.25 -4.42 -10.06
CA ALA A 36 9.62 -4.72 -10.43
C ALA A 36 9.72 -4.86 -11.96
N CYS A 37 10.68 -4.18 -12.58
CA CYS A 37 10.92 -4.32 -14.02
C CYS A 37 11.44 -5.74 -14.34
N GLU A 38 12.33 -6.28 -13.51
CA GLU A 38 12.99 -7.57 -13.72
C GLU A 38 12.82 -8.55 -12.53
N PRO A 39 12.98 -9.88 -12.75
CA PRO A 39 12.82 -10.90 -11.72
C PRO A 39 13.73 -10.72 -10.50
N GLU A 40 14.96 -10.25 -10.69
CA GLU A 40 15.95 -10.03 -9.64
C GLU A 40 15.51 -8.97 -8.63
N TRP A 41 14.92 -7.87 -9.10
CA TRP A 41 14.37 -6.85 -8.22
C TRP A 41 13.09 -7.32 -7.55
N GLY A 42 12.30 -8.15 -8.23
CA GLY A 42 11.16 -8.85 -7.63
C GLY A 42 11.59 -9.75 -6.46
N ALA A 43 12.67 -10.52 -6.65
CA ALA A 43 13.24 -11.39 -5.64
C ALA A 43 13.83 -10.59 -4.46
N LEU A 44 14.61 -9.53 -4.74
CA LEU A 44 15.17 -8.66 -3.70
C LEU A 44 14.07 -7.96 -2.90
N ALA A 45 13.06 -7.42 -3.58
CA ALA A 45 11.90 -6.83 -2.91
C ALA A 45 11.16 -7.84 -2.04
N LYS A 46 11.08 -9.11 -2.47
CA LYS A 46 10.45 -10.18 -1.70
C LYS A 46 11.24 -10.51 -0.44
N GLU A 47 12.56 -10.57 -0.55
CA GLU A 47 13.45 -10.83 0.59
C GLU A 47 13.33 -9.73 1.64
N ILE A 48 13.36 -8.46 1.22
CA ILE A 48 13.30 -7.32 2.14
C ILE A 48 11.90 -7.12 2.73
N ALA A 49 10.85 -7.17 1.91
CA ALA A 49 9.50 -6.83 2.35
C ALA A 49 8.70 -8.03 2.88
N GLY A 50 9.10 -9.26 2.57
CA GLY A 50 8.44 -10.48 3.02
C GLY A 50 6.96 -10.55 2.63
N SER A 51 6.08 -10.67 3.62
CA SER A 51 4.62 -10.71 3.45
C SER A 51 3.96 -9.32 3.44
N LYS A 52 4.72 -8.24 3.65
CA LYS A 52 4.19 -6.87 3.77
C LYS A 52 4.02 -6.15 2.43
N ALA A 53 4.44 -6.79 1.32
CA ALA A 53 4.34 -6.24 -0.02
C ALA A 53 3.68 -7.21 -0.99
N SER A 54 2.90 -6.64 -1.91
CA SER A 54 2.43 -7.30 -3.12
C SER A 54 3.37 -6.90 -4.26
N ILE A 55 4.06 -7.88 -4.84
CA ILE A 55 5.09 -7.65 -5.85
C ILE A 55 4.58 -8.15 -7.20
N TYR A 56 4.71 -7.31 -8.22
CA TYR A 56 4.45 -7.66 -9.60
C TYR A 56 5.75 -7.52 -10.40
N VAL A 57 6.10 -8.54 -11.19
CA VAL A 57 7.29 -8.51 -12.06
C VAL A 57 6.84 -8.31 -13.50
N ALA A 58 7.42 -7.31 -14.18
CA ALA A 58 7.01 -6.89 -15.51
C ALA A 58 7.51 -7.81 -16.62
N THR A 59 8.69 -8.39 -16.44
CA THR A 59 9.33 -9.32 -17.38
C THR A 59 9.44 -10.72 -16.80
N GLY A 60 9.41 -11.73 -17.67
CA GLY A 60 9.73 -13.10 -17.31
C GLY A 60 11.24 -13.38 -17.45
N PRO A 61 11.72 -14.54 -16.98
CA PRO A 61 13.14 -14.91 -17.05
C PRO A 61 13.73 -14.89 -18.47
N ASP A 62 12.91 -15.21 -19.48
CA ASP A 62 13.32 -15.29 -20.89
C ASP A 62 12.95 -14.05 -21.71
N GLN A 63 12.54 -12.95 -21.05
CA GLN A 63 12.24 -11.69 -21.73
C GLN A 63 13.40 -10.73 -21.64
N ASP A 64 13.69 -10.05 -22.75
CA ASP A 64 14.70 -9.00 -22.78
C ASP A 64 14.20 -7.75 -22.03
N ALA A 65 14.89 -7.42 -20.94
CA ALA A 65 14.62 -6.23 -20.12
C ALA A 65 14.83 -4.93 -20.89
N HIS A 66 15.62 -4.93 -21.97
CA HIS A 66 15.79 -3.75 -22.82
C HIS A 66 14.53 -3.33 -23.58
N TYR A 67 13.54 -4.23 -23.68
CA TYR A 67 12.37 -4.03 -24.52
C TYR A 67 11.07 -4.34 -23.77
N ILE A 68 10.87 -3.72 -22.61
CA ILE A 68 9.59 -3.78 -21.89
C ILE A 68 8.52 -3.00 -22.67
N ARG A 69 7.67 -3.71 -23.42
CA ARG A 69 6.57 -3.09 -24.15
C ARG A 69 5.52 -2.55 -23.17
N ALA A 70 5.19 -1.26 -23.27
CA ALA A 70 4.14 -0.59 -22.49
C ALA A 70 2.70 -1.07 -22.84
N ARG A 71 2.38 -2.33 -22.54
CA ARG A 71 1.04 -2.89 -22.71
C ARG A 71 0.05 -2.18 -21.77
N PRO A 72 -1.22 -1.98 -22.15
CA PRO A 72 -2.21 -1.35 -21.27
C PRO A 72 -2.34 -2.02 -19.89
N SER A 73 -2.17 -3.34 -19.82
CA SER A 73 -2.13 -4.09 -18.57
C SER A 73 -0.94 -3.71 -17.67
N LEU A 74 0.25 -3.53 -18.25
CA LEU A 74 1.45 -3.11 -17.52
C LEU A 74 1.32 -1.65 -17.05
N ILE A 75 0.82 -0.76 -17.90
CA ILE A 75 0.52 0.63 -17.52
C ILE A 75 -0.48 0.68 -16.36
N ALA A 76 -1.52 -0.16 -16.38
CA ALA A 76 -2.48 -0.24 -15.29
C ALA A 76 -1.86 -0.74 -13.98
N LYS A 77 -0.87 -1.65 -14.05
CA LYS A 77 -0.14 -2.16 -12.87
C LYS A 77 0.81 -1.12 -12.30
N ILE A 78 1.65 -0.52 -13.13
CA ILE A 78 2.63 0.48 -12.68
C ILE A 78 1.94 1.71 -12.07
N ARG A 79 0.82 2.16 -12.66
CA ARG A 79 0.01 3.27 -12.12
C ARG A 79 -0.59 3.00 -10.74
N ARG A 80 -0.74 1.73 -10.35
CA ARG A 80 -1.26 1.32 -9.04
C ARG A 80 -0.14 0.97 -8.05
N ALA A 81 1.11 0.96 -8.50
CA ALA A 81 2.24 0.67 -7.66
C ALA A 81 2.53 1.86 -6.74
N ASN A 82 2.99 1.56 -5.54
CA ASN A 82 3.54 2.55 -4.62
C ASN A 82 5.04 2.76 -4.86
N LEU A 83 5.72 1.74 -5.38
CA LEU A 83 7.14 1.76 -5.72
C LEU A 83 7.35 1.07 -7.07
N VAL A 84 8.18 1.68 -7.89
CA VAL A 84 8.72 1.10 -9.13
C VAL A 84 10.19 0.78 -8.88
N PHE A 85 10.58 -0.47 -9.10
CA PHE A 85 11.93 -0.97 -8.86
C PHE A 85 12.50 -1.52 -10.18
N CYS A 86 13.40 -0.75 -10.75
CA CYS A 86 13.98 -0.95 -12.07
C CYS A 86 15.48 -0.65 -11.96
N THR A 87 16.29 -1.27 -12.80
CA THR A 87 17.74 -1.08 -12.88
C THR A 87 18.09 0.36 -13.29
N GLY A 88 17.37 0.91 -14.27
CA GLY A 88 17.71 2.18 -14.90
C GLY A 88 18.97 2.05 -15.77
N ALA A 89 19.76 3.13 -15.85
CA ALA A 89 20.99 3.17 -16.65
C ALA A 89 20.79 2.76 -18.13
N SER A 90 19.65 3.14 -18.71
CA SER A 90 19.24 2.79 -20.09
C SER A 90 19.13 1.27 -20.34
N LEU A 91 18.91 0.48 -19.30
CA LEU A 91 18.48 -0.91 -19.47
C LEU A 91 17.05 -0.90 -19.99
N GLU A 92 16.07 -0.49 -19.18
CA GLU A 92 14.64 -0.42 -19.55
C GLU A 92 14.26 0.85 -20.32
#